data_AF-A0A3A9ICK7-F1
#
_entry.id   AF-A0A3A9ICK7-F1
#
_cell.length_a   1.000
_cell.length_b   1.000
_cell.length_c   1.000
_cell.angle_alpha   90.00
_cell.angle_beta   90.00
_cell.angle_gamma   90.00
#
_symmetry.space_group_name_H-M   'P 1'
#
loop_
_entity.id
_entity.type
_entity.pdbx_description
1 polymer ?
#
loop_
_entity_poly.entity_id
_entity_poly.type
_entity_poly.pdbx_seq_one_letter_code
_entity_poly.pdbx_strand_id
1 'polypeptide(L)'
;MTMSVPEVSLLLYVESCAVDRGGLLDAARLNMDDLELLKQWDAEGFVLFGRVDGKDVKSDGLSCWCYWCDLSEEAWKLAVAERRKRGVRRRREGIRRLYRGRPVY
;
A
#
# COMPACT_ATOMS: atom_id res chain seq x y z
N MET A 1 10.25 9.54 -11.45
CA MET A 1 10.75 8.76 -10.30
C MET A 1 10.75 7.28 -10.67
N THR A 2 11.84 6.55 -10.45
CA THR A 2 11.84 5.07 -10.54
C THR A 2 11.84 4.53 -9.12
N MET A 3 10.71 3.99 -8.67
CA MET A 3 10.60 3.39 -7.34
C MET A 3 11.17 1.98 -7.32
N SER A 4 11.85 1.65 -6.23
CA SER A 4 12.25 0.30 -5.85
C SER A 4 11.04 -0.58 -5.52
N VAL A 5 11.27 -1.90 -5.46
CA VAL A 5 10.21 -2.88 -5.16
C VAL A 5 9.59 -2.68 -3.76
N PRO A 6 10.38 -2.38 -2.69
CA PRO A 6 9.82 -2.04 -1.38
C PRO A 6 8.94 -0.79 -1.43
N GLU A 7 9.43 0.30 -2.02
CA GLU A 7 8.68 1.56 -2.16
C GLU A 7 7.34 1.37 -2.87
N VAL A 8 7.32 0.63 -3.99
CA VAL A 8 6.07 0.31 -4.69
C VAL A 8 5.13 -0.51 -3.81
N SER A 9 5.67 -1.43 -3.00
CA SER A 9 4.84 -2.26 -2.13
C SER A 9 4.26 -1.46 -0.97
N LEU A 10 5.04 -0.54 -0.40
CA LEU A 10 4.58 0.38 0.63
C LEU A 10 3.54 1.36 0.07
N LEU A 11 3.79 1.98 -1.08
CA LEU A 11 2.85 2.89 -1.74
C LEU A 11 1.48 2.23 -1.97
N LEU A 12 1.48 0.98 -2.43
CA LEU A 12 0.23 0.23 -2.65
C LEU A 12 -0.46 -0.16 -1.34
N TYR A 13 0.30 -0.42 -0.27
CA TYR A 13 -0.26 -0.68 1.05
C TYR A 13 -0.93 0.57 1.64
N VAL A 14 -0.23 1.70 1.58
CA VAL A 14 -0.70 3.03 2.01
C VAL A 14 -1.96 3.42 1.24
N GLU A 15 -1.93 3.30 -0.09
CA GLU A 15 -3.11 3.54 -0.93
C GLU A 15 -4.30 2.67 -0.52
N SER A 16 -4.06 1.37 -0.25
CA SER A 16 -5.16 0.46 0.11
C SER A 16 -5.75 0.84 1.46
N CYS A 17 -4.93 1.32 2.40
CA CYS A 17 -5.40 1.79 3.69
C CYS A 17 -6.15 3.13 3.58
N ALA A 18 -5.72 4.02 2.69
CA ALA A 18 -6.46 5.25 2.40
C ALA A 18 -7.87 4.96 1.87
N VAL A 19 -8.02 4.00 0.95
CA VAL A 19 -9.33 3.62 0.40
C VAL A 19 -10.18 2.85 1.41
N ASP A 20 -9.64 1.77 1.98
CA ASP A 20 -10.46 0.77 2.68
C ASP A 20 -10.50 0.98 4.20
N ARG A 21 -9.56 1.77 4.75
CA ARG A 21 -9.35 1.91 6.20
C ARG A 21 -9.32 3.36 6.67
N GLY A 22 -9.78 4.29 5.84
CA GLY A 22 -9.79 5.72 6.16
C GLY A 22 -8.41 6.29 6.46
N GLY A 23 -7.36 5.75 5.82
CA GLY A 23 -5.97 6.18 6.01
C GLY A 23 -5.26 5.58 7.20
N LEU A 24 -5.89 4.69 7.98
CA LEU A 24 -5.24 4.08 9.14
C LEU A 24 -4.28 2.95 8.77
N LEU A 25 -3.04 3.05 9.25
CA LEU A 25 -1.98 2.06 9.04
C LEU A 25 -1.79 1.21 10.29
N ASP A 26 -1.54 -0.08 10.06
CA ASP A 26 -1.33 -1.07 11.11
C ASP A 26 0.17 -1.18 11.40
N ALA A 27 0.56 -0.86 12.64
CA ALA A 27 1.96 -0.88 13.05
C ALA A 27 2.60 -2.27 12.93
N ALA A 28 1.81 -3.34 13.06
CA ALA A 28 2.31 -4.71 12.89
C ALA A 28 2.72 -5.05 11.44
N ARG A 29 2.33 -4.21 10.46
CA ARG A 29 2.62 -4.39 9.03
C ARG A 29 3.71 -3.46 8.51
N LEU A 30 4.24 -2.58 9.35
CA LEU A 30 5.30 -1.64 9.00
C LEU A 30 6.58 -2.08 9.70
N ASN A 31 7.68 -2.17 8.95
CA ASN A 31 9.01 -2.29 9.53
C ASN A 31 9.63 -0.89 9.75
N MET A 32 10.85 -0.85 10.28
CA MET A 32 11.55 0.41 10.55
C MET A 32 11.86 1.19 9.26
N ASP A 33 12.28 0.50 8.19
CA ASP A 33 12.60 1.12 6.91
C ASP A 33 11.35 1.75 6.27
N ASP A 34 10.19 1.09 6.37
CA ASP A 34 8.91 1.61 5.91
C ASP A 34 8.55 2.91 6.65
N LEU A 35 8.78 2.96 7.96
CA LEU A 35 8.52 4.16 8.77
C LEU A 35 9.46 5.31 8.43
N GLU A 36 10.74 5.03 8.16
CA GLU A 36 11.70 6.04 7.71
C GLU A 36 11.30 6.60 6.34
N LEU A 37 10.87 5.73 5.44
CA LEU A 37 10.43 6.12 4.11
C LEU A 37 9.14 6.94 4.13
N LEU A 38 8.19 6.60 5.00
CA LEU A 38 6.97 7.39 5.21
C LEU A 38 7.27 8.79 5.75
N LYS A 39 8.22 8.91 6.68
CA LYS A 39 8.67 10.23 7.18
C LYS A 39 9.34 11.05 6.09
N GLN A 40 10.12 10.42 5.22
CA GLN A 40 10.72 11.09 4.09
C GLN A 40 9.65 11.59 3.11
N TRP A 41 8.68 10.75 2.75
CA TRP A 41 7.57 11.13 1.87
C TRP A 41 6.68 12.23 2.45
N ASP A 42 6.52 12.28 3.77
CA ASP A 42 5.82 13.35 4.48
C ASP A 42 6.57 14.69 4.36
N ALA A 43 7.89 14.67 4.60
CA ALA A 43 8.73 15.85 4.42
C ALA A 43 8.73 16.36 2.96
N GLU A 44 8.58 15.45 2.00
CA GLU A 44 8.49 15.77 0.56
C GLU A 44 7.07 16.17 0.11
N GLY A 45 6.06 16.03 0.97
CA GLY A 45 4.65 16.27 0.63
C GLY A 45 4.05 15.24 -0.33
N PHE A 46 4.74 14.10 -0.53
CA PHE A 46 4.31 13.02 -1.41
C PHE A 46 3.20 12.18 -0.77
N VAL A 47 3.34 11.86 0.51
CA VAL A 47 2.34 11.19 1.36
C VAL A 47 2.36 11.90 2.71
N LEU A 48 1.22 12.40 3.17
CA LEU A 48 1.09 12.90 4.53
C LEU A 48 1.09 11.72 5.49
N PHE A 49 1.85 11.78 6.57
CA PHE A 49 1.99 10.69 7.53
C PHE A 49 2.07 11.19 8.96
N GLY A 50 1.40 10.48 9.87
CA GLY A 50 1.46 10.83 11.29
C GLY A 50 1.12 9.68 12.23
N ARG A 51 1.34 9.93 13.52
CA ARG A 51 0.89 9.03 14.59
C ARG A 51 -0.51 9.41 15.03
N VAL A 52 -1.30 8.39 15.37
CA VAL A 52 -2.58 8.57 16.06
C VAL A 52 -2.30 8.80 17.55
N ASP A 53 -3.05 9.71 18.17
CA ASP A 53 -2.98 9.95 19.61
C ASP A 53 -3.30 8.66 20.37
N GLY A 54 -2.56 8.34 21.43
CA GLY A 54 -2.73 7.11 22.20
C GLY A 54 -4.15 6.86 22.69
N LYS A 55 -4.92 7.92 22.97
CA LYS A 55 -6.33 7.81 23.39
C LYS A 55 -7.27 7.38 22.25
N ASP A 56 -6.88 7.64 21.01
CA ASP A 56 -7.65 7.39 19.79
C ASP A 56 -7.15 6.14 19.05
N VAL A 57 -6.06 5.54 19.52
CA VAL A 57 -5.54 4.27 19.00
C VAL A 57 -6.61 3.20 19.17
N LYS A 58 -6.98 2.59 18.05
CA LYS A 58 -7.82 1.41 18.02
C LYS A 58 -6.92 0.18 17.97
N SER A 59 -7.27 -0.83 18.74
CA SER A 59 -6.66 -2.16 18.70
C SER A 59 -7.74 -3.21 18.91
N ASP A 60 -7.69 -4.28 18.12
CA ASP A 60 -8.52 -5.47 18.29
C ASP A 60 -7.70 -6.66 18.83
N GLY A 61 -6.47 -6.40 19.31
CA GLY A 61 -5.52 -7.41 19.78
C GLY A 61 -4.72 -8.09 18.67
N LEU A 62 -5.10 -7.95 17.39
CA LEU A 62 -4.39 -8.48 16.22
C LEU A 62 -3.74 -7.38 15.38
N SER A 63 -4.35 -6.19 15.35
CA SER A 63 -3.86 -5.00 14.67
C SER A 63 -3.80 -3.82 15.63
N CYS A 64 -2.77 -2.98 15.51
CA CYS A 64 -2.72 -1.66 16.16
C CYS A 64 -2.68 -0.58 15.11
N TRP A 65 -3.78 0.16 14.98
CA TRP A 65 -3.85 1.30 14.07
C TRP A 65 -3.28 2.54 14.76
N CYS A 66 -1.95 2.57 14.90
CA CYS A 66 -1.26 3.62 15.61
C CYS A 66 -0.72 4.74 14.69
N TYR A 67 -0.93 4.64 13.38
CA TYR A 67 -0.52 5.63 12.39
C TYR A 67 -1.65 5.96 11.40
N TRP A 68 -1.56 7.11 10.77
CA TRP A 68 -2.44 7.54 9.68
C TRP A 68 -1.62 8.05 8.50
N CYS A 69 -2.21 7.98 7.31
CA CYS A 69 -1.65 8.52 6.09
C CYS A 69 -2.71 9.14 5.18
N ASP A 70 -2.29 10.08 4.34
CA ASP A 70 -3.06 10.57 3.20
C ASP A 70 -2.14 10.76 1.99
N LEU A 71 -2.67 10.55 0.78
CA LEU A 71 -1.87 10.55 -0.44
C LEU A 71 -2.05 11.86 -1.19
N SER A 72 -0.93 12.42 -1.67
CA SER A 72 -1.00 13.49 -2.67
C SER A 72 -1.58 12.98 -4.00
N GLU A 73 -2.03 13.91 -4.84
CA GLU A 73 -2.47 13.63 -6.22
C GLU A 73 -1.40 12.90 -7.05
N GLU A 74 -0.13 13.20 -6.83
CA GLU A 74 0.98 12.52 -7.51
C GLU A 74 1.10 11.06 -7.04
N ALA A 75 1.04 10.82 -5.73
CA ALA A 75 1.07 9.49 -5.15
C ALA A 75 -0.10 8.63 -5.62
N TRP A 76 -1.31 9.20 -5.70
CA TRP A 76 -2.49 8.54 -6.27
C TRP A 76 -2.26 8.08 -7.71
N LYS A 77 -1.75 8.97 -8.57
CA LYS A 77 -1.47 8.64 -9.97
C LYS A 77 -0.46 7.50 -10.10
N LEU A 78 0.61 7.53 -9.30
CA LEU A 78 1.62 6.47 -9.29
C LEU A 78 1.05 5.14 -8.79
N ALA A 79 0.27 5.15 -7.70
CA ALA A 79 -0.35 3.94 -7.15
C ALA A 79 -1.30 3.27 -8.17
N VAL A 80 -2.14 4.05 -8.86
CA VAL A 80 -3.03 3.54 -9.90
C VAL A 80 -2.26 2.94 -11.07
N ALA A 81 -1.17 3.59 -11.51
CA ALA A 81 -0.32 3.07 -12.57
C ALA A 81 0.29 1.71 -12.18
N GLU A 82 0.80 1.58 -10.95
CA GLU A 82 1.37 0.34 -10.43
C GLU A 82 0.32 -0.77 -10.23
N ARG A 83 -0.90 -0.44 -9.76
CA ARG A 83 -2.01 -1.39 -9.68
C ARG A 83 -2.35 -1.97 -11.06
N ARG A 84 -2.40 -1.12 -12.10
CA ARG A 84 -2.63 -1.58 -13.48
C ARG A 84 -1.54 -2.53 -13.96
N LYS A 85 -0.27 -2.20 -13.74
CA LYS A 85 0.87 -3.08 -14.08
C LYS A 85 0.76 -4.44 -13.37
N ARG A 86 0.50 -4.46 -12.05
CA ARG A 86 0.35 -5.71 -11.27
C ARG A 86 -0.86 -6.54 -11.72
N GLY A 87 -1.98 -5.90 -12.02
CA GLY A 87 -3.20 -6.56 -12.52
C GLY A 87 -2.97 -7.25 -13.86
N VAL A 88 -2.28 -6.59 -14.79
CA VAL A 88 -1.93 -7.17 -16.09
C VAL A 88 -0.97 -8.36 -15.93
N ARG A 89 0.03 -8.27 -15.04
CA ARG A 89 0.96 -9.38 -14.76
C ARG A 89 0.22 -10.63 -14.24
N ARG A 90 -0.63 -10.47 -13.22
CA ARG A 90 -1.40 -11.59 -12.63
C ARG A 90 -2.38 -12.20 -13.61
N ARG A 91 -3.01 -11.41 -14.50
CA ARG A 91 -3.87 -11.93 -15.57
C ARG A 91 -3.09 -12.89 -16.49
N ARG A 92 -1.86 -12.56 -16.89
CA ARG A 92 -1.04 -13.39 -17.77
C ARG A 92 -0.56 -14.69 -17.10
N GLU A 93 -0.19 -14.64 -15.83
CA GLU A 93 0.29 -15.81 -15.08
C GLU A 93 -0.84 -16.74 -14.64
N GLY A 94 -1.95 -16.19 -14.14
CA GLY A 94 -3.11 -16.95 -13.65
C GLY A 94 -3.88 -17.65 -14.77
N ILE A 95 -4.11 -16.98 -15.90
CA ILE A 95 -4.77 -17.58 -17.07
C ILE A 95 -3.91 -18.70 -17.65
N ARG A 96 -2.59 -18.52 -17.75
CA ARG A 96 -1.70 -19.59 -18.23
C ARG A 96 -1.68 -20.83 -17.33
N ARG A 97 -1.90 -20.66 -16.02
CA ARG A 97 -1.99 -21.78 -15.06
C ARG A 97 -3.35 -22.46 -15.07
N LEU A 98 -4.44 -21.69 -15.17
CA LEU A 98 -5.81 -22.21 -15.18
C LEU A 98 -6.20 -22.89 -16.50
N TYR A 99 -5.63 -22.46 -17.64
CA TYR A 99 -5.95 -23.00 -18.96
C TYR A 99 -4.86 -23.91 -19.56
N ARG A 100 -3.75 -24.18 -18.86
CA ARG A 100 -2.86 -25.29 -19.21
C ARG A 100 -3.51 -26.60 -18.76
N GLY A 101 -4.29 -27.22 -19.65
CA GLY A 101 -4.80 -28.58 -19.46
C GLY A 101 -6.33 -28.74 -19.53
N ARG A 102 -7.12 -27.70 -19.80
CA ARG A 102 -8.54 -27.91 -20.15
C ARG A 102 -8.66 -28.14 -21.66
N PRO A 103 -9.26 -29.25 -22.12
CA PRO A 103 -9.62 -29.37 -23.51
C PRO A 103 -10.55 -28.22 -23.88
N VAL A 104 -10.27 -27.61 -25.02
CA VAL A 104 -11.20 -26.70 -25.68
C VAL A 104 -12.41 -27.57 -26.04
N TYR A 105 -13.55 -27.31 -25.40
CA TYR A 105 -14.83 -27.87 -25.82
C TYR A 105 -15.35 -27.08 -27.02
#